data_AF-A0A7S3V2D4-F1
#
_entry.id   AF-A0A7S3V2D4-F1
#
_cell.length_a   1.000
_cell.length_b   1.000
_cell.length_c   1.000
_cell.angle_alpha   90.00
_cell.angle_beta   90.00
_cell.angle_gamma   90.00
#
_symmetry.space_group_name_H-M   'P 1'
#
loop_
_entity.id
_entity.type
_entity.pdbx_description
1 polymer ?
#
loop_
_entity_poly.entity_id
_entity_poly.type
_entity_poly.pdbx_seq_one_letter_code
_entity_poly.pdbx_strand_id
1 'polypeptide(L)'
;MFNLILAFIGLNLISNTSLKADAAVPYQLGIQDPATPIAEGIIAFHHDLMFILIFVVVFVSWMLGRAIYHFNSEKNAIPDGVVHGTTIEIVWTIVPALILMVIAVPSFALLYSVDEVVEPALTVKIVGHQWYWS
;
A
#
# COMPACT_ATOMS: atom_id res chain seq x y z
N MET A 1 -21.57 37.54 -34.88
CA MET A 1 -22.48 36.41 -34.63
C MET A 1 -21.72 35.08 -34.49
N PHE A 2 -20.84 34.74 -35.44
CA PHE A 2 -20.06 33.49 -35.44
C PHE A 2 -19.14 33.30 -34.20
N ASN A 3 -18.40 34.33 -33.78
CA ASN A 3 -17.52 34.25 -32.59
C ASN A 3 -18.29 34.10 -31.26
N LEU A 4 -19.53 34.60 -31.19
CA LEU A 4 -20.37 34.48 -30.00
C LEU A 4 -20.89 33.05 -29.84
N ILE A 5 -21.21 32.39 -30.95
CA ILE A 5 -21.64 30.99 -30.99
C ILE A 5 -20.48 30.07 -30.61
N LEU A 6 -19.27 30.31 -31.11
CA LEU A 6 -18.08 29.56 -30.71
C LEU A 6 -17.74 29.73 -29.23
N ALA A 7 -17.87 30.94 -28.68
CA ALA A 7 -17.70 31.18 -27.25
C ALA A 7 -18.76 30.46 -26.41
N PHE A 8 -20.03 30.44 -26.85
CA PHE A 8 -21.11 29.76 -26.15
C PHE A 8 -20.97 28.22 -26.21
N ILE A 9 -20.51 27.66 -27.33
CA ILE A 9 -20.20 26.23 -27.47
C ILE A 9 -18.98 25.86 -26.61
N GLY A 10 -17.94 26.69 -26.60
CA GLY A 10 -16.76 26.50 -25.74
C GLY A 10 -17.10 26.54 -24.24
N LEU A 11 -17.98 27.45 -23.82
CA LEU A 11 -18.44 27.54 -22.43
C LEU A 11 -19.28 26.32 -22.00
N ASN A 12 -20.13 25.81 -22.90
CA ASN A 12 -20.94 24.60 -22.64
C ASN A 12 -20.10 23.31 -22.64
N LEU A 13 -18.95 23.29 -23.31
CA LEU A 13 -18.01 22.17 -23.23
C LEU A 13 -17.30 22.14 -21.88
N ILE A 14 -16.94 23.31 -21.32
CA ILE A 14 -16.28 23.42 -20.01
C ILE A 14 -17.24 23.10 -18.86
N SER A 15 -18.53 23.46 -18.97
CA SER A 15 -19.52 23.17 -17.92
C SER A 15 -19.91 21.69 -17.82
N ASN A 16 -19.72 20.91 -18.89
CA ASN A 16 -20.04 19.48 -18.92
C ASN A 16 -18.87 18.57 -18.60
N THR A 17 -17.63 19.09 -18.58
CA THR A 17 -16.52 18.38 -17.95
C THR A 17 -16.66 18.56 -16.45
N SER A 18 -17.41 17.65 -15.80
CA SER A 18 -17.18 17.38 -14.39
C SER A 18 -15.69 17.07 -14.28
N LEU A 19 -14.91 18.05 -13.81
CA LEU A 19 -13.55 17.83 -13.35
C LEU A 19 -13.69 16.86 -12.19
N LYS A 20 -13.67 15.58 -12.51
CA LYS A 20 -13.43 14.54 -11.52
C LYS A 20 -11.97 14.72 -11.12
N ALA A 21 -11.75 15.70 -10.24
CA ALA A 21 -10.58 15.64 -9.37
C ALA A 21 -10.60 14.23 -8.77
N ASP A 22 -9.45 13.58 -8.76
CA ASP A 22 -9.34 12.22 -8.24
C ASP A 22 -9.57 12.23 -6.73
N ALA A 23 -10.85 12.24 -6.38
CA ALA A 23 -11.39 12.42 -5.05
C ALA A 23 -11.94 11.07 -4.58
N ALA A 24 -11.92 10.88 -3.26
CA ALA A 24 -12.41 9.65 -2.67
C ALA A 24 -13.86 9.37 -3.11
N VAL A 25 -14.09 8.16 -3.63
CA VAL A 25 -15.43 7.70 -3.99
C VAL A 25 -16.04 6.86 -2.87
N PRO A 26 -17.38 6.89 -2.69
CA PRO A 26 -18.03 6.04 -1.69
C PRO A 26 -17.64 4.57 -1.87
N TYR A 27 -17.28 3.90 -0.78
CA TYR A 27 -16.87 2.49 -0.74
C TYR A 27 -15.58 2.14 -1.51
N GLN A 28 -14.70 3.12 -1.77
CA GLN A 28 -13.36 2.85 -2.30
C GLN A 28 -12.54 2.00 -1.32
N LEU A 29 -11.96 0.90 -1.79
CA LEU A 29 -11.11 0.02 -0.99
C LEU A 29 -9.60 0.24 -1.23
N GLY A 30 -9.24 0.75 -2.40
CA GLY A 30 -7.86 1.00 -2.80
C GLY A 30 -7.41 2.44 -2.59
N ILE A 31 -6.16 2.72 -2.94
CA ILE A 31 -5.57 4.07 -2.96
C ILE A 31 -6.16 4.85 -4.16
N GLN A 32 -6.10 6.19 -4.09
CA GLN A 32 -6.37 7.08 -5.22
C GLN A 32 -5.40 6.85 -6.38
N ASP A 33 -5.78 7.27 -7.58
CA ASP A 33 -4.93 7.15 -8.76
C ASP A 33 -3.68 8.04 -8.63
N PRO A 34 -2.50 7.55 -9.01
CA PRO A 34 -1.27 8.31 -8.86
C PRO A 34 -1.21 9.47 -9.87
N ALA A 35 -0.96 10.67 -9.37
CA ALA A 35 -0.70 11.85 -10.21
C ALA A 35 0.81 12.13 -10.41
N THR A 36 1.69 11.35 -9.78
CA THR A 36 3.15 11.49 -9.86
C THR A 36 3.85 10.13 -9.97
N PRO A 37 5.05 10.05 -10.58
CA PRO A 37 5.83 8.80 -10.65
C PRO A 37 6.16 8.22 -9.27
N ILE A 38 6.37 9.10 -8.28
CA ILE A 38 6.61 8.71 -6.89
C ILE A 38 5.37 8.02 -6.31
N ALA A 39 4.17 8.57 -6.54
CA ALA A 39 2.92 7.96 -6.09
C ALA A 39 2.68 6.60 -6.76
N GLU A 40 3.00 6.47 -8.05
CA GLU A 40 2.95 5.18 -8.76
C GLU A 40 3.88 4.15 -8.12
N GLY A 41 5.12 4.55 -7.80
CA GLY A 41 6.08 3.71 -7.07
C GLY A 41 5.59 3.28 -5.68
N ILE A 42 4.95 4.19 -4.94
CA ILE A 42 4.35 3.88 -3.62
C ILE A 42 3.22 2.84 -3.77
N ILE A 43 2.34 3.01 -4.76
CA ILE A 43 1.22 2.07 -4.98
C ILE A 43 1.74 0.70 -5.43
N ALA A 44 2.74 0.65 -6.30
CA ALA A 44 3.39 -0.59 -6.72
C ALA A 44 4.01 -1.32 -5.52
N PHE A 45 4.80 -0.61 -4.70
CA PHE A 45 5.40 -1.18 -3.50
C PHE A 45 4.36 -1.65 -2.48
N HIS A 46 3.26 -0.89 -2.32
CA HIS A 46 2.13 -1.31 -1.51
C HIS A 46 1.54 -2.65 -1.98
N HIS A 47 1.35 -2.85 -3.29
CA HIS A 47 0.83 -4.12 -3.81
C HIS A 47 1.78 -5.30 -3.52
N ASP A 48 3.08 -5.10 -3.69
CA ASP A 48 4.10 -6.13 -3.38
C ASP A 48 4.08 -6.50 -1.89
N LEU A 49 4.00 -5.50 -1.01
CA LEU A 49 3.87 -5.71 0.44
C LEU A 49 2.59 -6.46 0.80
N MET A 50 1.46 -6.04 0.23
CA MET A 50 0.16 -6.67 0.49
C MET A 50 0.14 -8.12 0.06
N PHE A 51 0.78 -8.47 -1.05
CA PHE A 51 0.93 -9.86 -1.49
C PHE A 51 1.68 -10.71 -0.46
N ILE A 52 2.83 -10.22 0.03
CA ILE A 52 3.63 -10.92 1.05
C ILE A 52 2.84 -11.08 2.35
N LEU A 53 2.14 -10.03 2.80
CA LEU A 53 1.32 -10.08 4.01
C LEU A 53 0.18 -11.08 3.91
N ILE A 54 -0.55 -11.09 2.78
CA ILE A 54 -1.63 -12.06 2.55
C ILE A 54 -1.07 -13.48 2.59
N PHE A 55 0.08 -13.73 1.97
CA PHE A 55 0.74 -15.03 2.02
C PHE A 55 1.05 -15.48 3.45
N VAL A 56 1.66 -14.60 4.26
CA VAL A 56 1.98 -14.90 5.67
C VAL A 56 0.71 -15.18 6.47
N VAL A 57 -0.33 -14.37 6.32
CA VAL A 57 -1.61 -14.56 7.03
C VAL A 57 -2.23 -15.90 6.66
N VAL A 58 -2.32 -16.23 5.37
CA VAL A 58 -2.88 -17.51 4.91
C VAL A 58 -2.06 -18.69 5.43
N PHE A 59 -0.72 -18.61 5.42
CA PHE A 59 0.15 -19.65 5.95
C PHE A 59 -0.07 -19.89 7.46
N VAL A 60 -0.11 -18.81 8.25
CA VAL A 60 -0.35 -18.89 9.70
C VAL A 60 -1.76 -19.39 10.00
N SER A 61 -2.78 -18.89 9.30
CA SER A 61 -4.16 -19.37 9.45
C SER A 61 -4.29 -20.85 9.12
N TRP A 62 -3.63 -21.32 8.07
CA TRP A 62 -3.59 -22.74 7.73
C TRP A 62 -2.89 -23.57 8.80
N MET A 63 -1.74 -23.13 9.31
CA MET A 63 -1.02 -23.81 10.39
C MET A 63 -1.85 -23.91 11.67
N LEU A 64 -2.54 -22.82 12.05
CA LEU A 64 -3.46 -22.82 13.20
C LEU A 64 -4.64 -23.77 12.97
N GLY A 65 -5.25 -23.76 11.79
CA GLY A 65 -6.33 -24.70 11.45
C GLY A 65 -5.87 -26.16 11.52
N ARG A 66 -4.66 -26.45 11.06
CA ARG A 66 -4.03 -27.78 11.19
C ARG A 66 -3.78 -28.15 12.64
N ALA A 67 -3.28 -27.22 13.45
CA ALA A 67 -3.04 -27.45 14.86
C ALA A 67 -4.34 -27.82 15.59
N ILE A 68 -5.41 -27.05 15.38
CA ILE A 68 -6.73 -27.32 15.95
C ILE A 68 -7.27 -28.69 15.48
N TYR A 69 -7.12 -29.02 14.19
CA TYR A 69 -7.66 -30.27 13.65
C TYR A 69 -6.96 -31.53 14.17
N HIS A 70 -5.64 -31.46 14.41
CA HIS A 70 -4.81 -32.62 14.82
C HIS A 70 -4.64 -32.73 16.32
N PHE A 71 -4.56 -31.62 17.04
CA PHE A 71 -4.31 -31.58 18.48
C PHE A 71 -5.58 -31.29 19.30
N ASN A 72 -6.75 -31.71 18.81
CA ASN A 72 -7.97 -31.67 19.61
C ASN A 72 -7.97 -32.81 20.66
N SER A 73 -8.77 -32.66 21.72
CA SER A 73 -8.82 -33.62 22.83
C SER A 73 -9.28 -35.03 22.43
N GLU A 74 -10.05 -35.14 21.34
CA GLU A 74 -10.55 -36.42 20.83
C GLU A 74 -9.47 -37.22 20.10
N LYS A 75 -8.59 -36.55 19.34
CA LYS A 75 -7.54 -37.18 18.53
C LYS A 75 -6.18 -37.22 19.22
N ASN A 76 -5.92 -36.29 20.14
CA ASN A 76 -4.67 -36.19 20.88
C ASN A 76 -4.96 -35.95 22.37
N ALA A 77 -5.38 -37.02 23.06
CA ALA A 77 -5.80 -36.97 24.46
C ALA A 77 -4.64 -36.77 25.46
N ILE A 78 -3.41 -37.12 25.08
CA ILE A 78 -2.21 -37.01 25.92
C ILE A 78 -1.25 -36.03 25.23
N PRO A 79 -1.06 -34.80 25.73
CA PRO A 79 -0.20 -33.81 25.10
C PRO A 79 1.27 -34.22 25.19
N ASP A 80 2.03 -33.85 24.17
CA ASP A 80 3.48 -34.04 24.15
C ASP A 80 4.19 -33.02 25.06
N GLY A 81 5.31 -33.42 25.69
CA GLY A 81 6.08 -32.62 26.64
C GLY A 81 7.27 -31.89 26.03
N VAL A 82 7.38 -31.84 24.69
CA VAL A 82 8.48 -31.18 23.98
C VAL A 82 8.37 -29.68 24.13
N VAL A 83 9.41 -29.07 24.72
CA VAL A 83 9.45 -27.61 24.99
C VAL A 83 10.48 -26.87 24.12
N HIS A 84 11.44 -27.60 23.55
CA HIS A 84 12.54 -27.01 22.79
C HIS A 84 12.69 -27.68 21.43
N GLY A 85 12.88 -26.84 20.42
CA GLY A 85 13.10 -27.28 19.05
C GLY A 85 14.10 -26.34 18.38
N THR A 86 15.37 -26.36 18.81
CA THR A 86 16.39 -25.41 18.33
C THR A 86 16.45 -25.30 16.81
N THR A 87 16.28 -26.40 16.09
CA THR A 87 16.25 -26.38 14.61
C THR A 87 15.07 -25.60 14.06
N ILE A 88 13.85 -25.81 14.58
CA ILE A 88 12.66 -25.08 14.11
C ILE A 88 12.71 -23.61 14.54
N GLU A 89 13.27 -23.34 15.72
CA GLU A 89 13.53 -21.99 16.24
C GLU A 89 14.45 -21.18 15.32
N ILE A 90 15.54 -21.79 14.87
CA ILE A 90 16.47 -21.16 13.92
C ILE A 90 15.76 -20.89 12.59
N VAL A 91 15.02 -21.86 12.06
CA VAL A 91 14.32 -21.72 10.77
C VAL A 91 13.29 -20.60 10.81
N TRP A 92 12.41 -20.57 11.81
CA TRP A 92 11.38 -19.53 11.89
C TRP A 92 11.92 -18.15 12.26
N THR A 93 13.18 -18.03 12.68
CA THR A 93 13.81 -16.73 12.96
C THR A 93 14.50 -16.19 11.72
N ILE A 94 15.21 -17.04 10.99
CA ILE A 94 15.92 -16.66 9.76
C ILE A 94 14.95 -16.35 8.62
N VAL A 95 13.89 -17.15 8.45
CA VAL A 95 12.94 -16.96 7.33
C VAL A 95 12.29 -15.57 7.35
N PRO A 96 11.69 -15.09 8.47
CA PRO A 96 11.15 -13.73 8.54
C PRO A 96 12.22 -12.65 8.36
N ALA A 97 13.43 -12.84 8.91
CA ALA A 97 14.51 -11.88 8.74
C ALA A 97 14.91 -11.70 7.26
N LEU A 98 14.96 -12.79 6.50
CA LEU A 98 15.24 -12.75 5.05
C LEU A 98 14.10 -12.10 4.26
N ILE A 99 12.84 -12.36 4.61
CA ILE A 99 11.67 -11.70 3.99
C ILE A 99 11.77 -10.18 4.17
N LEU A 100 12.08 -9.71 5.39
CA LEU A 100 12.25 -8.28 5.65
C LEU A 100 13.43 -7.67 4.89
N MET A 101 14.54 -8.41 4.76
CA MET A 101 15.70 -7.95 3.99
C MET A 101 15.36 -7.73 2.52
N VAL A 102 14.58 -8.63 1.90
CA VAL A 102 14.14 -8.48 0.50
C VAL A 102 13.22 -7.28 0.34
N ILE A 103 12.31 -7.06 1.28
CA ILE A 103 11.39 -5.90 1.28
C ILE A 103 12.16 -4.57 1.42
N ALA A 104 13.25 -4.56 2.20
CA ALA A 104 14.00 -3.35 2.49
C ALA A 104 14.66 -2.73 1.23
N VAL A 105 15.08 -3.56 0.26
CA VAL A 105 15.78 -3.07 -0.95
C VAL A 105 14.92 -2.12 -1.79
N PRO A 106 13.73 -2.51 -2.30
CA PRO A 106 12.87 -1.59 -3.03
C PRO A 106 12.34 -0.46 -2.14
N SER A 107 12.13 -0.71 -0.84
CA SER A 107 11.69 0.31 0.12
C SER A 107 12.68 1.48 0.22
N PHE A 108 13.98 1.20 0.36
CA PHE A 108 14.99 2.24 0.46
C PHE A 108 15.17 2.97 -0.87
N ALA A 109 15.15 2.26 -2.00
CA ALA A 109 15.20 2.90 -3.31
C ALA A 109 14.06 3.91 -3.50
N LEU A 110 12.83 3.54 -3.13
CA LEU A 110 11.67 4.44 -3.19
C LEU A 110 11.81 5.61 -2.21
N LEU A 111 12.26 5.36 -0.98
CA LEU A 111 12.47 6.42 0.02
C LEU A 111 13.43 7.51 -0.48
N TYR A 112 14.54 7.11 -1.11
CA TYR A 112 15.48 8.07 -1.68
C TYR A 112 14.88 8.86 -2.85
N SER A 113 14.03 8.23 -3.68
CA SER A 113 13.36 8.93 -4.78
C SER A 113 12.37 10.01 -4.33
N VAL A 114 11.84 9.90 -3.10
CA VAL A 114 10.93 10.89 -2.51
C VAL A 114 11.69 12.11 -1.99
N ASP A 115 12.91 11.89 -1.49
CA ASP A 115 13.73 12.94 -0.86
C ASP A 115 14.54 13.76 -1.89
N GLU A 116 14.75 13.21 -3.08
CA GLU A 116 15.51 13.87 -4.13
C GLU A 116 14.73 15.06 -4.73
N VAL A 117 15.17 16.27 -4.40
CA VAL A 117 14.65 17.51 -5.00
C VAL A 117 15.35 17.75 -6.34
N VAL A 118 14.68 17.35 -7.43
CA VAL A 118 15.10 17.68 -8.80
C VAL A 118 14.90 19.18 -9.06
N GLU A 119 15.69 19.75 -9.97
CA GLU A 119 15.59 21.16 -10.38
C GLU A 119 14.13 21.54 -10.70
N PRO A 120 13.49 22.42 -9.89
CA PRO A 120 12.05 22.64 -9.99
C PRO A 120 11.72 23.57 -11.15
N ALA A 121 10.74 23.18 -11.97
CA ALA A 121 10.18 24.06 -13.00
C ALA A 121 9.35 25.22 -12.41
N LEU A 122 8.78 25.02 -11.21
CA LEU A 122 7.97 25.99 -10.48
C LEU A 122 8.22 25.85 -8.98
N THR A 123 8.46 26.97 -8.31
CA THR A 123 8.60 27.03 -6.84
C THR A 123 7.40 27.77 -6.26
N VAL A 124 6.65 27.09 -5.39
CA VAL A 124 5.52 27.68 -4.63
C VAL A 124 5.88 27.69 -3.15
N LYS A 125 5.80 28.87 -2.51
CA LYS A 125 5.94 28.99 -1.07
C LYS A 125 4.55 28.94 -0.44
N ILE A 126 4.34 27.98 0.46
CA ILE A 126 3.09 27.79 1.17
C ILE A 126 3.31 28.16 2.64
N VAL A 127 2.43 28.99 3.22
CA VAL A 127 2.44 29.35 4.64
C VAL A 127 1.15 28.86 5.29
N GLY A 128 1.29 28.09 6.37
CA GLY A 128 0.17 27.59 7.16
C GLY A 128 -0.29 28.60 8.21
N HIS A 129 -1.60 28.87 8.22
CA HIS A 129 -2.29 29.68 9.23
C HIS A 129 -3.29 28.80 9.98
N GLN A 130 -3.91 29.33 11.04
CA GLN A 130 -4.99 28.62 11.71
C GLN A 130 -6.18 28.44 10.75
N TRP A 131 -6.37 27.21 10.28
CA TRP A 131 -7.42 26.75 9.36
C TRP A 131 -7.35 27.24 7.90
N TYR A 132 -6.22 27.75 7.41
CA TYR A 132 -6.02 28.00 5.97
C TYR A 132 -4.55 28.03 5.58
N TRP A 133 -4.29 28.10 4.26
CA TRP A 133 -2.95 28.20 3.66
C TRP A 133 -2.90 29.41 2.74
N SER A 134 -1.76 30.08 2.67
CA SER A 134 -1.48 31.18 1.74
C SER A 134 -0.24 30.91 0.90
#